data_AF-A0A7C7VXH4-F1
#
_entry.id   AF-A0A7C7VXH4-F1
#
_cell.length_a   1.000
_cell.length_b   1.000
_cell.length_c   1.000
_cell.angle_alpha   90.00
_cell.angle_beta   90.00
_cell.angle_gamma   90.00
#
_symmetry.space_group_name_H-M   'P 1'
#
loop_
_entity.id
_entity.type
_entity.pdbx_description
1 polymer ?
#
loop_
_entity_poly.entity_id
_entity_poly.type
_entity_poly.pdbx_seq_one_letter_code
_entity_poly.pdbx_strand_id
1 'polypeptide(L)'
;MENLNYLIEEIGREKGIDKQYIIEALEDALLKASKKRYGSHKDIEVHYNEELGEIEVFQFKTVVEEVKDPDLEISLEEARKIDPGCELGDSLGMKLDISDLGRIAAQTAKQVIIQRVRDAESETIYRDFKDKKGEIVSGFVQRIDKGNIIVSLGRAEAILPRKEQVPREVYKRGDRIRAYVLDVLRTPGGYQIVLSRTHPGFLVKLFELEVPEIAEGIVKVMAAAREPGERAKIAVMSTDPDVDPVGACVGMRGSRVQNVVQELRGEKIDIIPWSQDPAKFVCNALAPARVSKVYLSKEERSMEIVVPDDQLSLAIGKRGQNVRLASKLTGWKIDIKSESKMEKLSQEVISQLQTIPGVGEIIARILYDEGFYSIEDVAESDAEELGRICGIGTKKAEDIVKAAREMLGMSSEDEKAERIRRGDEPVERLPGISPEVAERLKEEGFQCIRDVFQADPAELTKAGVSREEASEMITRAKRYIDEGYVS
;
A
#
# COMPACT_ATOMS: atom_id res chain seq x y z
N MET A 1 21.09 46.74 31.09
CA MET A 1 20.94 46.03 29.81
C MET A 1 19.67 46.50 29.10
N GLU A 2 19.48 47.81 28.88
CA GLU A 2 18.25 48.44 28.36
C GLU A 2 17.79 47.96 26.97
N ASN A 3 18.57 47.12 26.29
CA ASN A 3 18.30 46.67 24.93
C ASN A 3 17.46 45.37 24.84
N LEU A 4 17.34 44.58 25.92
CA LEU A 4 16.75 43.23 25.81
C LEU A 4 15.23 43.24 25.69
N ASN A 5 14.53 44.08 26.48
CA ASN A 5 13.07 44.22 26.37
C ASN A 5 12.66 44.74 24.98
N TYR A 6 13.35 45.79 24.50
CA TYR A 6 13.14 46.32 23.15
C TYR A 6 13.37 45.26 22.07
N LEU A 7 14.44 44.45 22.17
CA LEU A 7 14.73 43.37 21.22
C LEU A 7 13.63 42.28 21.22
N ILE A 8 13.13 41.89 22.39
CA ILE A 8 12.06 40.89 22.51
C ILE A 8 10.76 41.44 21.89
N GLU A 9 10.42 42.70 22.16
CA GLU A 9 9.23 43.35 21.60
C GLU A 9 9.31 43.58 20.09
N GLU A 10 10.46 44.04 19.60
CA GLU A 10 10.71 44.26 18.17
C GLU A 10 10.57 42.94 17.40
N ILE A 11 11.21 41.86 17.89
CA ILE A 11 11.16 40.56 17.24
C ILE A 11 9.78 39.91 17.35
N GLY A 12 9.14 40.01 18.52
CA GLY A 12 7.77 39.54 18.72
C GLY A 12 6.79 40.20 17.75
N ARG A 13 6.93 41.51 17.54
CA ARG A 13 6.07 42.29 16.64
C ARG A 13 6.37 42.04 15.16
N GLU A 14 7.65 41.98 14.76
CA GLU A 14 8.03 41.74 13.36
C GLU A 14 7.68 40.33 12.88
N LYS A 15 7.81 39.33 13.75
CA LYS A 15 7.67 37.91 13.40
C LYS A 15 6.37 37.27 13.88
N GLY A 16 5.53 38.01 14.61
CA GLY A 16 4.24 37.52 15.12
C GLY A 16 4.38 36.42 16.17
N ILE A 17 5.41 36.50 17.01
CA ILE A 17 5.71 35.52 18.06
C ILE A 17 5.27 36.13 19.39
N ASP A 18 4.62 35.33 20.23
CA ASP A 18 4.22 35.76 21.57
C ASP A 18 5.47 36.09 22.42
N LYS A 19 5.46 37.26 23.05
CA LYS A 19 6.52 37.74 23.96
C LYS A 19 6.79 36.74 25.07
N GLN A 20 5.73 36.17 25.64
CA GLN A 20 5.83 35.22 26.75
C GLN A 20 6.63 33.97 26.35
N TYR A 21 6.40 33.47 25.14
CA TYR A 21 7.09 32.29 24.62
C TYR A 21 8.60 32.52 24.40
N ILE A 22 8.98 33.76 24.07
CA ILE A 22 10.39 34.14 23.93
C ILE A 22 11.06 34.22 25.31
N ILE A 23 10.37 34.79 26.29
CA ILE A 23 10.84 34.92 27.68
C ILE A 23 11.09 33.55 28.30
N GLU A 24 10.11 32.65 28.25
CA GLU A 24 10.24 31.28 28.80
C GLU A 24 11.44 30.55 28.19
N ALA A 25 11.65 30.70 26.88
CA ALA A 25 12.77 30.06 26.20
C ALA A 25 14.13 30.66 26.60
N LEU A 26 14.18 31.96 26.87
CA LEU A 26 15.37 32.66 27.36
C LEU A 26 15.74 32.19 28.77
N GLU A 27 14.75 32.10 29.66
CA GLU A 27 14.92 31.59 31.02
C GLU A 27 15.47 30.16 30.99
N ASP A 28 14.86 29.26 30.22
CA ASP A 28 15.29 27.87 30.05
C ASP A 28 16.73 27.73 29.56
N ALA A 29 17.12 28.56 28.59
CA ALA A 29 18.43 28.50 27.98
C ALA A 29 19.51 29.06 28.91
N LEU A 30 19.20 30.14 29.64
CA LEU A 30 20.07 30.70 30.65
C LEU A 30 20.19 29.79 31.86
N LEU A 31 19.11 29.12 32.27
CA LEU A 31 19.15 28.11 33.32
C LEU A 31 20.14 27.00 32.98
N LYS A 32 20.10 26.48 31.75
CA LYS A 32 21.06 25.48 31.26
C LYS A 32 22.50 26.03 31.22
N ALA A 33 22.69 27.27 30.79
CA ALA A 33 24.01 27.91 30.77
C ALA A 33 24.57 28.13 32.20
N SER A 34 23.72 28.58 33.12
CA SER A 34 24.03 28.80 34.53
C SER A 34 24.38 27.49 35.23
N LYS A 35 23.59 26.42 35.05
CA LYS A 35 23.91 25.09 35.59
C LYS A 35 25.24 24.54 35.06
N LYS A 36 25.57 24.79 33.79
CA LYS A 36 26.85 24.39 33.21
C LYS A 36 28.05 25.17 33.79
N ARG A 37 27.86 26.43 34.17
CA ARG A 37 28.92 27.29 34.71
C ARG A 37 29.11 27.13 36.23
N TYR A 38 28.03 27.17 36.99
CA TYR A 38 28.06 27.19 38.45
C TYR A 38 27.98 25.79 39.08
N GLY A 39 27.57 24.78 38.32
CA GLY A 39 27.45 23.39 38.77
C GLY A 39 26.01 22.89 38.62
N SER A 40 25.84 21.68 38.07
CA SER A 40 24.53 21.08 37.81
C SER A 40 23.77 20.66 39.07
N HIS A 41 24.47 20.54 40.20
CA HIS A 41 23.91 20.12 41.48
C HIS A 41 23.30 21.26 42.28
N LYS A 42 23.55 22.52 41.90
CA LYS A 42 22.98 23.69 42.55
C LYS A 42 21.53 23.89 42.13
N ASP A 43 20.71 24.30 43.08
CA ASP A 43 19.36 24.76 42.80
C ASP A 43 19.41 26.18 42.27
N ILE A 44 19.17 26.33 40.97
CA ILE A 44 19.27 27.59 40.25
C ILE A 44 17.94 27.82 39.57
N GLU A 45 17.39 29.02 39.72
CA GLU A 45 16.24 29.51 38.97
C GLU A 45 16.63 30.76 38.19
N VAL A 46 15.95 30.97 37.07
CA VAL A 46 16.17 32.11 36.19
C VAL A 46 14.81 32.73 35.92
N HIS A 47 14.70 34.02 36.17
CA HIS A 47 13.47 34.78 35.97
C HIS A 47 13.74 36.05 35.18
N TYR A 48 12.86 36.35 34.22
CA TYR A 48 12.83 37.63 33.54
C TYR A 48 12.00 38.64 34.32
N ASN A 49 12.63 39.75 34.70
CA ASN A 49 11.96 40.87 35.33
C ASN A 49 11.44 41.83 34.25
N GLU A 50 10.13 41.87 34.03
CA GLU A 50 9.52 42.70 32.99
C GLU A 50 9.68 44.21 33.23
N GLU A 51 9.66 44.64 34.50
CA GLU A 51 9.77 46.06 34.87
C GLU A 51 11.19 46.59 34.62
N LEU A 52 12.20 45.78 34.96
CA LEU A 52 13.61 46.12 34.75
C LEU A 52 14.09 45.77 33.34
N GLY A 53 13.39 44.88 32.64
CA GLY A 53 13.78 44.35 31.33
C GLY A 53 15.04 43.48 31.37
N GLU A 54 15.38 42.92 32.52
CA GLU A 54 16.61 42.15 32.77
C GLU A 54 16.30 40.73 33.24
N ILE A 55 17.21 39.80 32.95
CA ILE A 55 17.11 38.42 33.43
C ILE A 55 17.91 38.32 34.73
N GLU A 56 17.29 37.78 35.76
CA GLU A 56 17.86 37.56 37.08
C GLU A 56 18.08 36.06 37.30
N VAL A 57 19.21 35.71 37.91
CA VAL A 57 19.57 34.33 38.23
C VAL A 57 19.70 34.21 39.74
N PHE A 58 18.95 33.30 40.34
CA PHE A 58 18.97 33.06 41.78
C PHE A 58 19.46 31.64 42.06
N GLN A 59 20.30 31.49 43.07
CA GLN A 59 20.63 30.19 43.68
C GLN A 59 19.82 30.05 44.96
N PHE A 60 19.03 28.98 45.06
CA PHE A 60 18.29 28.67 46.28
C PHE A 60 19.12 27.78 47.20
N LYS A 61 19.10 28.11 48.49
CA LYS A 61 19.71 27.31 49.55
C LYS A 61 18.76 27.14 50.72
N THR A 62 18.73 25.93 51.28
CA THR A 62 17.93 25.62 52.47
C THR A 62 18.67 26.07 53.73
N VAL A 63 17.98 26.79 54.60
CA VAL A 63 18.53 27.24 55.88
C VAL A 63 18.56 26.07 56.86
N VAL A 64 19.76 25.70 57.30
CA VAL A 64 20.00 24.58 58.22
C VAL A 64 20.86 25.01 59.40
N GLU A 65 20.86 24.21 60.47
CA GLU A 65 21.70 24.44 61.65
C GLU A 65 23.14 24.00 61.40
N GLU A 66 23.34 22.80 60.81
CA GLU A 66 24.65 22.29 60.40
C GLU A 66 24.68 22.05 58.88
N VAL A 67 25.58 22.75 58.17
CA VAL A 67 25.76 22.64 56.72
C VAL A 67 26.51 21.35 56.38
N LYS A 68 25.86 20.44 55.65
CA LYS A 68 26.44 19.21 55.09
C LYS A 68 26.78 19.39 53.61
N ASP A 69 25.95 20.11 52.87
CA ASP A 69 26.18 20.44 51.45
C ASP A 69 26.22 21.97 51.24
N PRO A 70 27.42 22.58 51.15
CA PRO A 70 27.55 24.02 50.94
C PRO A 70 26.92 24.56 49.66
N ASP A 71 26.63 23.71 48.67
CA ASP A 71 26.02 24.13 47.40
C ASP A 71 24.49 24.25 47.50
N LEU A 72 23.86 23.55 48.45
CA LEU A 72 22.41 23.48 48.64
C LEU A 72 21.94 24.03 49.99
N GLU A 73 22.83 24.19 50.96
CA GLU A 73 22.52 24.55 52.33
C GLU A 73 23.27 25.81 52.77
N ILE A 74 22.66 26.59 53.66
CA ILE A 74 23.25 27.77 54.30
C ILE A 74 22.97 27.74 55.80
N SER A 75 23.94 28.18 56.60
CA SER A 75 23.75 28.25 58.05
C SER A 75 22.75 29.35 58.44
N LEU A 76 21.98 29.15 59.51
CA LEU A 76 21.04 30.17 60.02
C LEU A 76 21.74 31.51 60.31
N GLU A 77 22.99 31.49 60.77
CA GLU A 77 23.77 32.70 61.04
C GLU A 77 24.11 33.48 59.77
N GLU A 78 24.45 32.78 58.67
CA GLU A 78 24.74 33.42 57.39
C GLU A 78 23.47 33.86 56.67
N ALA A 79 22.41 33.06 56.75
CA ALA A 79 21.11 33.38 56.17
C ALA A 79 20.52 34.66 56.80
N ARG A 80 20.63 34.82 58.13
CA ARG A 80 20.20 36.03 58.85
C ARG A 80 20.97 37.31 58.51
N LYS A 81 22.17 37.21 57.92
CA LYS A 81 22.91 38.39 57.42
C LYS A 81 22.30 38.92 56.12
N ILE A 82 21.65 38.06 55.37
CA ILE A 82 21.04 38.38 54.08
C ILE A 82 19.57 38.76 54.30
N ASP A 83 18.83 37.93 55.04
CA ASP A 83 17.45 38.19 55.44
C ASP A 83 17.30 37.96 56.96
N PRO A 84 17.18 39.04 57.77
CA PRO A 84 17.01 38.95 59.22
C PRO A 84 15.79 38.16 59.67
N GLY A 85 14.79 37.95 58.80
CA GLY A 85 13.56 37.24 59.10
C GLY A 85 13.61 35.73 58.90
N CYS A 86 14.71 35.15 58.40
CA CYS A 86 14.71 33.74 58.03
C CYS A 86 14.68 32.78 59.24
N GLU A 87 13.98 31.67 59.06
CA GLU A 87 13.85 30.56 60.01
C GLU A 87 14.54 29.28 59.48
N LEU A 88 14.71 28.29 60.35
CA LEU A 88 15.25 26.99 59.94
C LEU A 88 14.26 26.28 59.01
N GLY A 89 14.76 25.80 57.87
CA GLY A 89 13.95 25.14 56.84
C GLY A 89 13.49 26.05 55.70
N ASP A 90 13.71 27.37 55.80
CA ASP A 90 13.39 28.30 54.72
C ASP A 90 14.31 28.10 53.50
N SER A 91 13.80 28.40 52.30
CA SER A 91 14.60 28.43 51.07
C SER A 91 14.95 29.87 50.73
N LEU A 92 16.24 30.21 50.84
CA LEU A 92 16.73 31.56 50.60
C LEU A 92 17.29 31.67 49.18
N GLY A 93 16.70 32.54 48.37
CA GLY A 93 17.17 32.87 47.03
C GLY A 93 18.29 33.91 47.05
N MET A 94 19.49 33.52 46.64
CA MET A 94 20.65 34.41 46.54
C MET A 94 20.87 34.81 45.08
N LYS A 95 20.86 36.12 44.79
CA LYS A 95 21.13 36.64 43.45
C LYS A 95 22.57 36.35 43.05
N LEU A 96 22.77 35.60 41.96
CA LEU A 96 24.08 35.35 41.38
C LEU A 96 24.50 36.54 40.50
N ASP A 97 25.78 36.88 40.54
CA ASP A 97 26.31 37.90 39.64
C ASP A 97 26.40 37.35 38.20
N ILE A 98 25.70 38.05 37.32
CA ILE A 98 25.49 37.72 35.91
C ILE A 98 26.43 38.54 35.01
N SER A 99 27.25 39.45 35.56
CA SER A 99 28.22 40.28 34.83
C SER A 99 29.15 39.43 33.96
N ASP A 100 29.60 38.34 34.54
CA ASP A 100 30.45 37.30 33.97
C ASP A 100 29.74 36.41 32.94
N LEU A 101 28.41 36.31 33.06
CA LEU A 101 27.52 35.64 32.13
C LEU A 101 27.04 36.57 31.02
N GLY A 102 27.12 37.90 31.14
CA GLY A 102 26.48 38.84 30.22
C GLY A 102 26.78 38.61 28.74
N ARG A 103 28.02 38.26 28.40
CA ARG A 103 28.40 37.91 27.01
C ARG A 103 27.82 36.57 26.55
N ILE A 104 27.81 35.56 27.43
CA ILE A 104 27.25 34.23 27.18
C ILE A 104 25.72 34.34 27.09
N ALA A 105 25.10 35.05 28.02
CA ALA A 105 23.69 35.38 28.08
C ALA A 105 23.22 36.07 26.80
N ALA A 106 23.95 37.08 26.30
CA ALA A 106 23.61 37.74 25.05
C ALA A 106 23.73 36.80 23.82
N GLN A 107 24.76 35.95 23.77
CA GLN A 107 24.91 34.96 22.67
C GLN A 107 23.84 33.88 22.72
N THR A 108 23.56 33.33 23.91
CA THR A 108 22.51 32.35 24.17
C THR A 108 21.15 32.93 23.85
N ALA A 109 20.86 34.15 24.32
CA ALA A 109 19.64 34.88 24.00
C ALA A 109 19.45 35.03 22.49
N LYS A 110 20.47 35.51 21.78
CA LYS A 110 20.44 35.61 20.32
C LYS A 110 20.15 34.26 19.65
N GLN A 111 20.78 33.18 20.10
CA GLN A 111 20.59 31.85 19.52
C GLN A 111 19.19 31.29 19.78
N VAL A 112 18.67 31.45 21.00
CA VAL A 112 17.31 31.06 21.39
C VAL A 112 16.29 31.82 20.57
N ILE A 113 16.44 33.14 20.49
CA ILE A 113 15.56 34.00 19.70
C ILE A 113 15.57 33.57 18.23
N ILE A 114 16.75 33.36 17.61
CA ILE A 114 16.84 32.87 16.23
C ILE A 114 16.14 31.51 16.07
N GLN A 115 16.30 30.61 17.04
CA GLN A 115 15.65 29.30 17.01
C GLN A 115 14.13 29.44 17.11
N ARG A 116 13.61 30.29 18.01
CA ARG A 116 12.16 30.53 18.15
C ARG A 116 11.56 31.18 16.92
N VAL A 117 12.29 32.12 16.30
CA VAL A 117 11.89 32.69 15.01
C VAL A 117 11.77 31.61 13.95
N ARG A 118 12.74 30.69 13.86
CA ARG A 118 12.67 29.55 12.93
C ARG A 118 11.53 28.60 13.24
N ASP A 119 11.27 28.31 14.50
CA ASP A 119 10.19 27.41 14.93
C ASP A 119 8.82 27.99 14.53
N ALA A 120 8.61 29.29 14.79
CA ALA A 120 7.38 30.00 14.44
C ALA A 120 7.17 30.14 12.92
N GLU A 121 8.24 30.46 12.18
CA GLU A 121 8.21 30.47 10.71
C GLU A 121 7.88 29.06 10.18
N SER A 122 8.47 28.01 10.76
CA SER A 122 8.22 26.62 10.37
C SER A 122 6.78 26.18 10.63
N GLU A 123 6.19 26.54 11.78
CA GLU A 123 4.80 26.20 12.09
C GLU A 123 3.82 26.89 11.15
N THR A 124 4.11 28.14 10.76
CA THR A 124 3.34 28.85 9.75
C THR A 124 3.41 28.14 8.40
N ILE A 125 4.60 27.68 8.00
CA ILE A 125 4.80 26.89 6.77
C ILE A 125 3.99 25.59 6.83
N TYR A 126 3.99 24.87 7.95
CA TYR A 126 3.19 23.65 8.08
C TYR A 126 1.70 23.92 7.88
N ARG A 127 1.16 24.95 8.54
CA ARG A 127 -0.24 25.34 8.40
C ARG A 127 -0.61 25.68 6.95
N ASP A 128 0.28 26.36 6.21
CA ASP A 128 0.04 26.78 4.83
C ASP A 128 0.14 25.65 3.79
N PHE A 129 0.84 24.55 4.12
CA PHE A 129 1.16 23.47 3.16
C PHE A 129 0.60 22.09 3.56
N LYS A 130 0.12 21.91 4.79
CA LYS A 130 -0.59 20.70 5.24
C LYS A 130 -1.68 20.28 4.26
N ASP A 131 -2.53 21.23 3.87
CA ASP A 131 -3.68 20.96 3.00
C ASP A 131 -3.31 20.95 1.51
N LYS A 132 -2.05 21.24 1.18
CA LYS A 132 -1.52 21.21 -0.21
C LYS A 132 -0.86 19.88 -0.57
N LYS A 133 -0.87 18.90 0.34
CA LYS A 133 -0.42 17.54 0.01
C LYS A 133 -1.28 17.00 -1.13
N GLY A 134 -0.64 16.59 -2.22
CA GLY A 134 -1.35 16.17 -3.41
C GLY A 134 -1.54 17.24 -4.49
N GLU A 135 -1.10 18.47 -4.24
CA GLU A 135 -1.23 19.58 -5.19
C GLU A 135 0.07 19.89 -5.93
N ILE A 136 -0.05 20.63 -7.04
CA ILE A 136 1.11 21.16 -7.76
C ILE A 136 1.49 22.52 -7.20
N VAL A 137 2.77 22.67 -6.87
CA VAL A 137 3.37 23.95 -6.52
C VAL A 137 4.37 24.38 -7.58
N SER A 138 4.47 25.70 -7.79
CA SER A 138 5.45 26.32 -8.67
C SER A 138 6.48 27.07 -7.84
N GLY A 139 7.74 26.98 -8.23
CA GLY A 139 8.83 27.71 -7.59
C GLY A 139 10.06 27.87 -8.47
N PHE A 140 11.14 28.35 -7.88
CA PHE A 140 12.43 28.53 -8.54
C PHE A 140 13.51 27.70 -7.88
N VAL A 141 14.38 27.10 -8.67
CA VAL A 141 15.53 26.34 -8.18
C VAL A 141 16.53 27.30 -7.54
N GLN A 142 16.67 27.22 -6.22
CA GLN A 142 17.52 28.13 -5.46
C GLN A 142 18.97 27.62 -5.38
N ARG A 143 19.14 26.32 -5.12
CA ARG A 143 20.45 25.64 -5.05
C ARG A 143 20.28 24.13 -5.26
N ILE A 144 21.39 23.45 -5.53
CA ILE A 144 21.47 21.99 -5.60
C ILE A 144 22.47 21.53 -4.54
N ASP A 145 22.03 20.71 -3.60
CA ASP A 145 22.84 20.23 -2.48
C ASP A 145 22.90 18.70 -2.47
N LYS A 146 24.10 18.13 -2.57
CA LYS A 146 24.35 16.67 -2.62
C LYS A 146 23.41 15.90 -3.59
N GLY A 147 22.99 16.54 -4.68
CA GLY A 147 22.08 16.00 -5.69
C GLY A 147 20.59 16.21 -5.40
N ASN A 148 20.21 16.78 -4.27
CA ASN A 148 18.85 17.25 -4.01
C ASN A 148 18.68 18.67 -4.56
N ILE A 149 17.52 18.95 -5.14
CA ILE A 149 17.19 20.29 -5.65
C ILE A 149 16.41 21.02 -4.55
N ILE A 150 16.88 22.20 -4.16
CA ILE A 150 16.15 23.07 -3.23
C ILE A 150 15.37 24.10 -4.04
N VAL A 151 14.06 24.12 -3.84
CA VAL A 151 13.12 24.95 -4.57
C VAL A 151 12.56 26.01 -3.62
N SER A 152 12.67 27.27 -4.01
CA SER A 152 12.00 28.37 -3.32
C SER A 152 10.56 28.49 -3.81
N LEU A 153 9.61 28.40 -2.88
CA LEU A 153 8.18 28.59 -3.09
C LEU A 153 7.72 30.00 -2.66
N GLY A 154 8.64 30.97 -2.64
CA GLY A 154 8.42 32.31 -2.11
C GLY A 154 8.65 32.35 -0.60
N ARG A 155 7.63 31.99 0.19
CA ARG A 155 7.69 32.06 1.67
C ARG A 155 8.29 30.83 2.34
N ALA A 156 8.48 29.74 1.60
CA ALA A 156 9.00 28.47 2.11
C ALA A 156 10.07 27.89 1.18
N GLU A 157 10.98 27.10 1.73
CA GLU A 157 11.90 26.24 0.97
C GLU A 157 11.35 24.81 0.93
N ALA A 158 11.45 24.18 -0.23
CA ALA A 158 11.05 22.80 -0.44
C ALA A 158 12.21 21.99 -1.04
N ILE A 159 12.26 20.70 -0.74
CA ILE A 159 13.26 19.79 -1.27
C ILE A 159 12.63 18.90 -2.33
N LEU A 160 13.32 18.74 -3.46
CA LEU A 160 13.03 17.72 -4.46
C LEU A 160 14.16 16.67 -4.40
N PRO A 161 13.95 15.56 -3.67
CA PRO A 161 14.98 14.54 -3.47
C PRO A 161 15.39 13.86 -4.77
N ARG A 162 16.63 13.37 -4.85
CA ARG A 162 17.15 12.68 -6.06
C ARG A 162 16.28 11.51 -6.54
N LYS A 163 15.65 10.77 -5.62
CA LYS A 163 14.75 9.66 -5.96
C LYS A 163 13.43 10.11 -6.61
N GLU A 164 13.03 11.34 -6.32
CA GLU A 164 11.79 11.95 -6.80
C GLU A 164 12.03 12.88 -8.01
N GLN A 165 13.28 12.95 -8.50
CA GLN A 165 13.66 13.65 -9.71
C GLN A 165 13.56 12.72 -10.93
N VAL A 166 13.15 13.30 -12.06
CA VAL A 166 13.14 12.58 -13.34
C VAL A 166 14.56 12.56 -13.90
N PRO A 167 15.18 11.39 -14.18
CA PRO A 167 16.60 11.29 -14.53
C PRO A 167 17.05 12.10 -15.75
N ARG A 168 16.14 12.35 -16.70
CA ARG A 168 16.45 13.10 -17.94
C ARG A 168 16.27 14.61 -17.79
N GLU A 169 15.69 15.08 -16.70
CA GLU A 169 15.48 16.50 -16.47
C GLU A 169 16.72 17.12 -15.84
N VAL A 170 17.26 18.15 -16.48
CA VAL A 170 18.36 18.93 -15.95
C VAL A 170 17.84 20.30 -15.53
N TYR A 171 18.06 20.64 -14.26
CA TYR A 171 17.71 21.92 -13.67
C TYR A 171 18.98 22.69 -13.31
N LYS A 172 18.94 24.00 -13.53
CA LYS A 172 19.95 24.96 -13.11
C LYS A 172 19.37 25.92 -12.09
N ARG A 173 20.25 26.59 -11.34
CA ARG A 173 19.86 27.66 -10.43
C ARG A 173 19.13 28.77 -11.19
N GLY A 174 17.99 29.19 -10.67
CA GLY A 174 17.10 30.18 -11.28
C GLY A 174 16.02 29.58 -12.18
N ASP A 175 16.11 28.30 -12.55
CA ASP A 175 15.09 27.67 -13.39
C ASP A 175 13.75 27.61 -12.65
N ARG A 176 12.66 27.86 -13.38
CA ARG A 176 11.31 27.61 -12.89
C ARG A 176 11.05 26.11 -12.88
N ILE A 177 10.46 25.61 -11.81
CA ILE A 177 10.10 24.21 -11.65
C ILE A 177 8.70 24.10 -11.05
N ARG A 178 7.88 23.24 -11.64
CA ARG A 178 6.64 22.76 -11.04
C ARG A 178 6.87 21.38 -10.46
N ALA A 179 6.27 21.07 -9.32
CA ALA A 179 6.35 19.74 -8.75
C ALA A 179 5.12 19.43 -7.90
N TYR A 180 4.88 18.15 -7.72
CA TYR A 180 3.83 17.63 -6.85
C TYR A 180 4.31 17.65 -5.40
N VAL A 181 3.48 18.13 -4.48
CA VAL A 181 3.75 18.05 -3.04
C VAL A 181 3.52 16.62 -2.59
N LEU A 182 4.61 15.87 -2.39
CA LEU A 182 4.58 14.47 -1.98
C LEU A 182 4.21 14.36 -0.50
N ASP A 183 4.88 15.13 0.35
CA ASP A 183 4.62 15.15 1.78
C ASP A 183 5.16 16.42 2.48
N VAL A 184 4.72 16.66 3.72
CA VAL A 184 5.27 17.69 4.59
C VAL A 184 5.75 17.02 5.87
N LEU A 185 7.07 16.84 5.99
CA LEU A 185 7.69 16.08 7.07
C LEU A 185 8.16 16.99 8.20
N ARG A 186 7.97 16.56 9.45
CA ARG A 186 8.55 17.22 10.62
C ARG A 186 10.01 16.77 10.78
N THR A 187 10.92 17.72 10.86
CA THR A 187 12.36 17.50 11.07
C THR A 187 12.82 18.24 12.33
N PRO A 188 14.00 17.92 12.89
CA PRO A 188 14.55 18.68 14.03
C PRO A 188 14.77 20.16 13.75
N GLY A 189 14.87 20.55 12.47
CA GLY A 189 15.04 21.93 12.04
C GLY A 189 13.75 22.64 11.61
N GLY A 190 12.58 22.05 11.88
CA GLY A 190 11.28 22.57 11.44
C GLY A 190 10.57 21.64 10.45
N TYR A 191 9.66 22.17 9.63
CA TYR A 191 8.96 21.37 8.63
C TYR A 191 9.65 21.45 7.28
N GLN A 192 9.69 20.32 6.58
CA GLN A 192 10.29 20.20 5.27
C GLN A 192 9.24 19.71 4.26
N ILE A 193 8.99 20.54 3.26
CA ILE A 193 8.11 20.21 2.13
C ILE A 193 8.90 19.33 1.16
N VAL A 194 8.44 18.11 0.95
CA VAL A 194 9.02 17.16 0.01
C VAL A 194 8.23 17.19 -1.29
N LEU A 195 8.92 17.48 -2.39
CA LEU A 195 8.37 17.55 -3.73
C LEU A 195 8.70 16.27 -4.50
N SER A 196 7.87 15.98 -5.50
CA SER A 196 8.11 14.93 -6.48
C SER A 196 7.77 15.38 -7.89
N ARG A 197 8.61 14.97 -8.85
CA ARG A 197 8.32 15.05 -10.27
C ARG A 197 8.13 13.68 -10.90
N THR A 198 8.36 12.59 -10.18
CA THR A 198 8.19 11.21 -10.64
C THR A 198 6.80 10.64 -10.30
N HIS A 199 6.15 11.13 -9.25
CA HIS A 199 4.88 10.61 -8.78
C HIS A 199 3.77 10.68 -9.86
N PRO A 200 2.93 9.64 -10.05
CA PRO A 200 1.83 9.66 -11.03
C PRO A 200 0.80 10.78 -10.76
N GLY A 201 0.60 11.16 -9.50
CA GLY A 201 -0.28 12.28 -9.12
C GLY A 201 0.14 13.61 -9.75
N PHE A 202 1.43 13.79 -10.08
CA PHE A 202 1.88 14.97 -10.82
C PHE A 202 1.24 15.06 -12.21
N LEU A 203 1.18 13.93 -12.93
CA LEU A 203 0.54 13.85 -14.25
C LEU A 203 -0.95 14.16 -14.15
N VAL A 204 -1.64 13.57 -13.18
CA VAL A 204 -3.09 13.76 -12.98
C VAL A 204 -3.40 15.23 -12.71
N LYS A 205 -2.66 15.86 -11.81
CA LYS A 205 -2.84 17.28 -11.47
C LYS A 205 -2.48 18.23 -12.62
N LEU A 206 -1.52 17.86 -13.47
CA LEU A 206 -1.25 18.63 -14.70
C LEU A 206 -2.43 18.59 -15.66
N PHE A 207 -3.05 17.43 -15.84
CA PHE A 207 -4.28 17.31 -16.63
C PHE A 207 -5.46 18.06 -16.02
N GLU A 208 -5.61 18.03 -14.69
CA GLU A 208 -6.65 18.79 -13.98
C GLU A 208 -6.49 20.31 -14.20
N LEU A 209 -5.26 20.82 -14.26
CA LEU A 209 -5.00 22.23 -14.58
C LEU A 209 -5.21 22.59 -16.05
N GLU A 210 -4.95 21.65 -16.97
CA GLU A 210 -4.99 21.89 -18.42
C GLU A 210 -6.38 21.63 -19.03
N VAL A 211 -7.19 20.77 -18.42
CA VAL A 211 -8.48 20.28 -18.94
C VAL A 211 -9.62 20.75 -18.02
N PRO A 212 -10.40 21.77 -18.40
CA PRO A 212 -11.50 22.29 -17.58
C PRO A 212 -12.53 21.22 -17.19
N GLU A 213 -12.82 20.29 -18.09
CA GLU A 213 -13.78 19.21 -17.89
C GLU A 213 -13.34 18.26 -16.76
N ILE A 214 -12.03 18.16 -16.48
CA ILE A 214 -11.51 17.41 -15.33
C ILE A 214 -11.69 18.20 -14.03
N ALA A 215 -11.39 19.51 -14.05
CA ALA A 215 -11.55 20.39 -12.89
C ALA A 215 -13.03 20.51 -12.45
N GLU A 216 -13.96 20.50 -13.41
CA GLU A 216 -15.41 20.51 -13.16
C GLU A 216 -15.97 19.13 -12.76
N GLY A 217 -15.16 18.07 -12.88
CA GLY A 217 -15.54 16.70 -12.53
C GLY A 217 -16.42 15.98 -13.56
N ILE A 218 -16.63 16.58 -14.74
CA ILE A 218 -17.34 15.96 -15.88
C ILE A 218 -16.53 14.76 -16.38
N VAL A 219 -15.23 14.95 -16.59
CA VAL A 219 -14.27 13.91 -16.92
C VAL A 219 -13.48 13.53 -15.67
N LYS A 220 -13.43 12.24 -15.35
CA LYS A 220 -12.70 11.70 -14.21
C LYS A 220 -11.49 10.91 -14.67
N VAL A 221 -10.35 11.17 -14.04
CA VAL A 221 -9.15 10.35 -14.19
C VAL A 221 -9.29 9.13 -13.27
N MET A 222 -9.49 7.97 -13.86
CA MET A 222 -9.75 6.71 -13.15
C MET A 222 -8.45 6.04 -12.69
N ALA A 223 -7.39 6.14 -13.48
CA ALA A 223 -6.08 5.59 -13.16
C ALA A 223 -4.97 6.30 -13.94
N ALA A 224 -3.75 6.27 -13.39
CA ALA A 224 -2.55 6.75 -14.07
C ALA A 224 -1.38 5.83 -13.78
N ALA A 225 -0.65 5.44 -14.82
CA ALA A 225 0.57 4.65 -14.74
C ALA A 225 1.70 5.39 -15.45
N ARG A 226 2.87 5.46 -14.83
CA ARG A 226 3.96 6.33 -15.30
C ARG A 226 5.32 5.67 -15.17
N GLU A 227 6.12 5.80 -16.23
CA GLU A 227 7.57 5.61 -16.24
C GLU A 227 8.21 6.98 -16.50
N PRO A 228 8.62 7.70 -15.43
CA PRO A 228 8.92 9.13 -15.51
C PRO A 228 10.02 9.47 -16.52
N GLY A 229 9.78 10.48 -17.35
CA GLY A 229 10.70 10.95 -18.39
C GLY A 229 10.74 10.09 -19.65
N GLU A 230 9.90 9.04 -19.73
CA GLU A 230 9.78 8.21 -20.92
C GLU A 230 8.34 8.14 -21.44
N ARG A 231 7.45 7.50 -20.68
CA ARG A 231 6.07 7.28 -21.10
C ARG A 231 5.10 7.14 -19.93
N ALA A 232 3.89 7.62 -20.11
CA ALA A 232 2.78 7.45 -19.19
C ALA A 232 1.50 7.02 -19.92
N LYS A 233 0.60 6.40 -19.16
CA LYS A 233 -0.77 6.07 -19.57
C LYS A 233 -1.73 6.65 -18.54
N ILE A 234 -2.80 7.28 -19.01
CA ILE A 234 -3.87 7.82 -18.17
C ILE A 234 -5.21 7.27 -18.66
N ALA A 235 -6.02 6.75 -17.73
CA ALA A 235 -7.34 6.22 -18.00
C ALA A 235 -8.40 7.23 -17.58
N VAL A 236 -9.28 7.62 -18.51
CA VAL A 236 -10.29 8.66 -18.29
C VAL A 236 -11.69 8.15 -18.61
N MET A 237 -12.68 8.65 -17.87
CA MET A 237 -14.10 8.35 -18.06
C MET A 237 -14.89 9.65 -17.99
N SER A 238 -15.90 9.81 -18.85
CA SER A 238 -16.86 10.92 -18.70
C SER A 238 -18.05 10.47 -17.86
N THR A 239 -18.54 11.35 -17.02
CA THR A 239 -19.84 11.22 -16.33
C THR A 239 -21.00 11.68 -17.20
N ASP A 240 -20.71 12.50 -18.21
CA ASP A 240 -21.66 12.98 -19.21
C ASP A 240 -21.49 12.18 -20.53
N PRO A 241 -22.54 11.51 -21.03
CA PRO A 241 -22.48 10.76 -22.28
C PRO A 241 -22.23 11.63 -23.52
N ASP A 242 -22.53 12.92 -23.48
CA ASP A 242 -22.33 13.84 -24.61
C ASP A 242 -20.88 14.36 -24.70
N VAL A 243 -20.04 14.07 -23.70
CA VAL A 243 -18.65 14.50 -23.63
C VAL A 243 -17.71 13.31 -23.86
N ASP A 244 -16.90 13.37 -24.92
CA ASP A 244 -15.81 12.41 -25.14
C ASP A 244 -14.63 12.71 -24.19
N PRO A 245 -14.33 11.82 -23.21
CA PRO A 245 -13.27 12.08 -22.24
C PRO A 245 -11.88 12.09 -22.87
N VAL A 246 -11.65 11.32 -23.95
CA VAL A 246 -10.34 11.29 -24.63
C VAL A 246 -10.16 12.58 -25.42
N GLY A 247 -11.15 12.97 -26.22
CA GLY A 247 -11.17 14.23 -26.96
C GLY A 247 -10.97 15.46 -26.09
N ALA A 248 -11.64 15.52 -24.92
CA ALA A 248 -11.48 16.59 -23.95
C ALA A 248 -10.02 16.72 -23.45
N CYS A 249 -9.37 15.59 -23.16
CA CYS A 249 -7.98 15.58 -22.67
C CYS A 249 -6.95 15.88 -23.78
N VAL A 250 -7.23 15.46 -25.02
CA VAL A 250 -6.35 15.70 -26.17
C VAL A 250 -6.45 17.17 -26.62
N GLY A 251 -7.66 17.74 -26.64
CA GLY A 251 -7.92 19.09 -27.15
C GLY A 251 -7.75 19.21 -28.67
N MET A 252 -8.00 20.40 -29.21
CA MET A 252 -7.88 20.64 -30.66
C MET A 252 -6.47 20.29 -31.14
N ARG A 253 -6.38 19.32 -32.07
CA ARG A 253 -5.12 18.80 -32.63
C ARG A 253 -4.08 18.38 -31.58
N GLY A 254 -4.51 17.95 -30.40
CA GLY A 254 -3.59 17.53 -29.33
C GLY A 254 -3.01 18.67 -28.50
N SER A 255 -3.47 19.90 -28.66
CA SER A 255 -2.90 21.08 -27.97
C SER A 255 -2.77 20.91 -26.44
N ARG A 256 -3.82 20.43 -25.77
CA ARG A 256 -3.81 20.25 -24.30
C ARG A 256 -2.81 19.19 -23.86
N VAL A 257 -2.85 18.00 -24.46
CA VAL A 257 -1.89 16.94 -24.13
C VAL A 257 -0.45 17.36 -24.46
N GLN A 258 -0.21 18.12 -25.53
CA GLN A 258 1.13 18.61 -25.86
C GLN A 258 1.67 19.61 -24.82
N ASN A 259 0.82 20.45 -24.23
CA ASN A 259 1.23 21.33 -23.13
C ASN A 259 1.70 20.53 -21.92
N VAL A 260 0.99 19.46 -21.56
CA VAL A 260 1.40 18.54 -20.48
C VAL A 260 2.69 17.80 -20.83
N VAL A 261 2.82 17.29 -22.07
CA VAL A 261 4.06 16.65 -22.56
C VAL A 261 5.25 17.62 -22.47
N GLN A 262 5.05 18.89 -22.80
CA GLN A 262 6.09 19.92 -22.73
C GLN A 262 6.52 20.21 -21.29
N GLU A 263 5.58 20.30 -20.34
CA GLU A 263 5.88 20.43 -18.91
C GLU A 263 6.66 19.22 -18.36
N LEU A 264 6.41 18.03 -18.90
CA LEU A 264 7.15 16.79 -18.61
C LEU A 264 8.39 16.58 -19.50
N ARG A 265 8.85 17.64 -20.18
CA ARG A 265 10.06 17.66 -21.03
C ARG A 265 10.11 16.52 -22.07
N GLY A 266 8.97 16.21 -22.69
CA GLY A 266 8.88 15.26 -23.79
C GLY A 266 8.51 13.82 -23.40
N GLU A 267 8.06 13.60 -22.15
CA GLU A 267 7.44 12.34 -21.75
C GLU A 267 6.21 12.04 -22.62
N LYS A 268 6.15 10.85 -23.24
CA LYS A 268 5.01 10.48 -24.11
C LYS A 268 3.80 10.08 -23.28
N ILE A 269 2.61 10.57 -23.60
CA ILE A 269 1.39 10.30 -22.83
C ILE A 269 0.36 9.63 -23.73
N ASP A 270 -0.14 8.47 -23.31
CA ASP A 270 -1.30 7.83 -23.91
C ASP A 270 -2.54 8.08 -23.05
N ILE A 271 -3.59 8.64 -23.65
CA ILE A 271 -4.89 8.84 -23.01
C ILE A 271 -5.83 7.74 -23.49
N ILE A 272 -6.41 7.01 -22.53
CA ILE A 272 -7.12 5.76 -22.78
C ILE A 272 -8.54 5.87 -22.20
N PRO A 273 -9.58 5.46 -22.94
CA PRO A 273 -10.92 5.39 -22.39
C PRO A 273 -11.01 4.25 -21.37
N TRP A 274 -11.39 4.59 -20.14
CA TRP A 274 -11.65 3.62 -19.09
C TRP A 274 -12.95 2.85 -19.38
N SER A 275 -13.01 1.60 -18.95
CA SER A 275 -14.17 0.72 -19.12
C SER A 275 -14.39 -0.10 -17.85
N GLN A 276 -15.66 -0.30 -17.49
CA GLN A 276 -16.03 -1.21 -16.39
C GLN A 276 -15.72 -2.66 -16.72
N ASP A 277 -15.84 -3.04 -18.00
CA ASP A 277 -15.39 -4.36 -18.49
C ASP A 277 -13.85 -4.41 -18.49
N PRO A 278 -13.24 -5.29 -17.67
CA PRO A 278 -11.79 -5.42 -17.55
C PRO A 278 -11.11 -5.82 -18.87
N ALA A 279 -11.74 -6.69 -19.68
CA ALA A 279 -11.15 -7.15 -20.93
C ALA A 279 -11.07 -5.99 -21.92
N LYS A 280 -12.17 -5.24 -22.07
CA LYS A 280 -12.18 -4.01 -22.88
C LYS A 280 -11.20 -2.95 -22.37
N PHE A 281 -11.11 -2.76 -21.05
CA PHE A 281 -10.19 -1.78 -20.48
C PHE A 281 -8.71 -2.13 -20.76
N VAL A 282 -8.35 -3.42 -20.64
CA VAL A 282 -6.99 -3.90 -20.95
C VAL A 282 -6.67 -3.78 -22.44
N CYS A 283 -7.61 -4.12 -23.33
CA CYS A 283 -7.46 -3.88 -24.76
C CYS A 283 -7.18 -2.39 -25.06
N ASN A 284 -7.95 -1.49 -24.45
CA ASN A 284 -7.73 -0.05 -24.60
C ASN A 284 -6.36 0.36 -24.05
N ALA A 285 -5.90 -0.22 -22.94
CA ALA A 285 -4.62 0.09 -22.32
C ALA A 285 -3.39 -0.34 -23.16
N LEU A 286 -3.54 -1.39 -23.96
CA LEU A 286 -2.50 -1.87 -24.88
C LEU A 286 -2.39 -1.07 -26.18
N ALA A 287 -3.34 -0.16 -26.44
CA ALA A 287 -3.27 0.73 -27.60
C ALA A 287 -1.89 1.41 -27.69
N PRO A 288 -1.30 1.48 -28.91
CA PRO A 288 -1.92 1.30 -30.23
C PRO A 288 -1.98 -0.13 -30.79
N ALA A 289 -1.50 -1.15 -30.07
CA ALA A 289 -1.51 -2.52 -30.58
C ALA A 289 -2.93 -3.09 -30.69
N ARG A 290 -3.21 -3.81 -31.79
CA ARG A 290 -4.50 -4.48 -31.98
C ARG A 290 -4.50 -5.85 -31.30
N VAL A 291 -5.57 -6.14 -30.57
CA VAL A 291 -5.78 -7.40 -29.86
C VAL A 291 -6.75 -8.27 -30.64
N SER A 292 -6.41 -9.54 -30.83
CA SER A 292 -7.25 -10.54 -31.50
C SER A 292 -8.19 -11.24 -30.52
N LYS A 293 -7.64 -11.75 -29.41
CA LYS A 293 -8.40 -12.49 -28.39
C LYS A 293 -7.88 -12.16 -26.99
N VAL A 294 -8.77 -12.27 -25.99
CA VAL A 294 -8.45 -12.10 -24.57
C VAL A 294 -9.02 -13.28 -23.80
N TYR A 295 -8.17 -13.99 -23.07
CA TYR A 295 -8.57 -15.01 -22.11
C TYR A 295 -8.44 -14.43 -20.70
N LEU A 296 -9.54 -14.48 -19.95
CA LEU A 296 -9.64 -13.88 -18.63
C LEU A 296 -9.63 -14.97 -17.56
N SER A 297 -8.65 -14.94 -16.66
CA SER A 297 -8.67 -15.72 -15.42
C SER A 297 -8.97 -14.80 -14.25
N LYS A 298 -10.19 -14.91 -13.70
CA LYS A 298 -10.66 -14.07 -12.58
C LYS A 298 -9.98 -14.44 -11.26
N GLU A 299 -9.70 -15.72 -11.05
CA GLU A 299 -9.07 -16.26 -9.83
C GLU A 299 -7.66 -15.70 -9.65
N GLU A 300 -6.84 -15.79 -10.71
CA GLU A 300 -5.45 -15.32 -10.71
C GLU A 300 -5.29 -13.82 -11.00
N ARG A 301 -6.40 -13.10 -11.20
CA ARG A 301 -6.43 -11.71 -11.67
C ARG A 301 -5.46 -11.47 -12.83
N SER A 302 -5.50 -12.39 -13.80
CA SER A 302 -4.60 -12.41 -14.94
C SER A 302 -5.35 -12.48 -16.27
N MET A 303 -4.75 -11.92 -17.31
CA MET A 303 -5.26 -11.96 -18.66
C MET A 303 -4.17 -12.40 -19.63
N GLU A 304 -4.53 -13.34 -20.49
CA GLU A 304 -3.71 -13.76 -21.61
C GLU A 304 -4.25 -13.14 -22.89
N ILE A 305 -3.39 -12.41 -23.59
CA ILE A 305 -3.78 -11.56 -24.71
C ILE A 305 -3.08 -12.07 -25.96
N VAL A 306 -3.90 -12.40 -26.95
CA VAL A 306 -3.43 -12.85 -28.25
C VAL A 306 -3.44 -11.67 -29.20
N VAL A 307 -2.29 -11.42 -29.81
CA VAL A 307 -2.10 -10.37 -30.82
C VAL A 307 -1.56 -10.98 -32.11
N PRO A 308 -1.81 -10.33 -33.26
CA PRO A 308 -1.15 -10.71 -34.51
C PRO A 308 0.38 -10.63 -34.37
N ASP A 309 1.11 -11.47 -35.11
CA ASP A 309 2.58 -11.57 -35.02
C ASP A 309 3.30 -10.23 -35.31
N ASP A 310 2.77 -9.42 -36.22
CA ASP A 310 3.29 -8.09 -36.54
C ASP A 310 3.05 -7.06 -35.41
N GLN A 311 2.03 -7.28 -34.58
CA GLN A 311 1.66 -6.41 -33.46
C GLN A 311 2.36 -6.79 -32.15
N LEU A 312 2.96 -7.98 -32.05
CA LEU A 312 3.59 -8.48 -30.81
C LEU A 312 4.62 -7.50 -30.24
N SER A 313 5.52 -6.99 -31.09
CA SER A 313 6.57 -6.04 -30.69
C SER A 313 5.98 -4.73 -30.17
N LEU A 314 4.90 -4.25 -30.79
CA LEU A 314 4.21 -3.03 -30.40
C LEU A 314 3.47 -3.21 -29.07
N ALA A 315 2.80 -4.35 -28.90
CA ALA A 315 2.03 -4.71 -27.71
C ALA A 315 2.93 -4.82 -26.47
N ILE A 316 4.08 -5.49 -26.60
CA ILE A 316 5.10 -5.57 -25.54
C ILE A 316 5.73 -4.19 -25.31
N GLY A 317 6.10 -3.51 -26.41
CA GLY A 317 6.82 -2.24 -26.40
C GLY A 317 8.29 -2.38 -26.04
N LYS A 318 9.05 -1.29 -26.17
CA LYS A 318 10.50 -1.26 -25.89
C LYS A 318 10.78 -1.73 -24.46
N ARG A 319 11.51 -2.85 -24.29
CA ARG A 319 11.81 -3.47 -22.98
C ARG A 319 10.56 -3.79 -22.13
N GLY A 320 9.44 -4.09 -22.78
CA GLY A 320 8.19 -4.39 -22.07
C GLY A 320 7.49 -3.17 -21.46
N GLN A 321 7.85 -1.95 -21.87
CA GLN A 321 7.29 -0.73 -21.29
C GLN A 321 5.77 -0.62 -21.49
N ASN A 322 5.25 -1.01 -22.66
CA ASN A 322 3.82 -0.85 -22.95
C ASN A 322 2.97 -1.80 -22.09
N VAL A 323 3.34 -3.09 -22.06
CA VAL A 323 2.66 -4.09 -21.22
C VAL A 323 2.80 -3.79 -19.73
N ARG A 324 3.95 -3.28 -19.27
CA ARG A 324 4.14 -2.91 -17.85
C ARG A 324 3.27 -1.72 -17.45
N LEU A 325 3.17 -0.70 -18.31
CA LEU A 325 2.29 0.45 -18.07
C LEU A 325 0.82 0.03 -18.09
N ALA A 326 0.41 -0.81 -19.05
CA ALA A 326 -0.97 -1.33 -19.12
C ALA A 326 -1.32 -2.17 -17.87
N SER A 327 -0.41 -3.03 -17.42
CA SER A 327 -0.59 -3.84 -16.20
C SER A 327 -0.70 -2.96 -14.95
N LYS A 328 0.15 -1.95 -14.79
CA LYS A 328 0.05 -0.97 -13.68
C LYS A 328 -1.24 -0.14 -13.72
N LEU A 329 -1.68 0.25 -14.92
CA LEU A 329 -2.88 1.08 -15.11
C LEU A 329 -4.16 0.32 -14.77
N THR A 330 -4.24 -0.93 -15.20
CA THR A 330 -5.44 -1.78 -15.07
C THR A 330 -5.45 -2.57 -13.77
N GLY A 331 -4.28 -2.79 -13.16
CA GLY A 331 -4.11 -3.64 -11.99
C GLY A 331 -4.28 -5.14 -12.29
N TRP A 332 -4.13 -5.54 -13.56
CA TRP A 332 -4.18 -6.94 -14.01
C TRP A 332 -2.78 -7.42 -14.43
N LYS A 333 -2.48 -8.70 -14.18
CA LYS A 333 -1.29 -9.34 -14.76
C LYS A 333 -1.60 -9.64 -16.23
N ILE A 334 -0.77 -9.12 -17.13
CA ILE A 334 -1.00 -9.25 -18.57
C ILE A 334 0.12 -10.08 -19.18
N ASP A 335 -0.22 -11.21 -19.81
CA ASP A 335 0.67 -11.98 -20.66
C ASP A 335 0.27 -11.80 -22.14
N ILE A 336 1.25 -11.61 -23.02
CA ILE A 336 1.01 -11.34 -24.44
C ILE A 336 1.65 -12.43 -25.27
N LYS A 337 0.86 -13.11 -26.09
CA LYS A 337 1.31 -14.15 -27.00
C LYS A 337 0.89 -13.81 -28.43
N SER A 338 1.69 -14.23 -29.40
CA SER A 338 1.28 -14.10 -30.81
C SER A 338 0.32 -15.21 -31.22
N GLU A 339 -0.48 -14.97 -32.25
CA GLU A 339 -1.37 -15.97 -32.83
C GLU A 339 -0.62 -17.26 -33.20
N SER A 340 0.51 -17.14 -33.90
CA SER A 340 1.31 -18.32 -34.27
C SER A 340 1.88 -19.08 -33.07
N LYS A 341 2.22 -18.38 -31.98
CA LYS A 341 2.67 -19.02 -30.73
C LYS A 341 1.51 -19.74 -30.04
N MET A 342 0.32 -19.13 -30.02
CA MET A 342 -0.88 -19.74 -29.47
C MET A 342 -1.30 -20.98 -30.25
N GLU A 343 -1.21 -20.93 -31.57
CA GLU A 343 -1.52 -22.08 -32.41
C GLU A 343 -0.57 -23.25 -32.12
N LYS A 344 0.74 -22.99 -31.99
CA LYS A 344 1.71 -24.01 -31.58
C LYS A 344 1.41 -24.59 -30.19
N LEU A 345 1.14 -23.74 -29.20
CA LEU A 345 0.77 -24.19 -27.85
C LEU A 345 -0.49 -25.06 -27.89
N SER A 346 -1.51 -24.66 -28.65
CA SER A 346 -2.74 -25.46 -28.80
C SER A 346 -2.46 -26.79 -29.47
N GLN A 347 -1.60 -26.84 -30.50
CA GLN A 347 -1.20 -28.07 -31.16
C GLN A 347 -0.38 -28.99 -30.25
N GLU A 348 0.51 -28.43 -29.42
CA GLU A 348 1.28 -29.19 -28.42
C GLU A 348 0.35 -29.81 -27.38
N VAL A 349 -0.61 -29.06 -26.85
CA VAL A 349 -1.61 -29.57 -25.90
C VAL A 349 -2.48 -30.64 -26.55
N ILE A 350 -2.99 -30.40 -27.76
CA ILE A 350 -3.77 -31.39 -28.51
C ILE A 350 -2.95 -32.67 -28.73
N SER A 351 -1.67 -32.55 -29.06
CA SER A 351 -0.77 -33.70 -29.23
C SER A 351 -0.52 -34.45 -27.93
N GLN A 352 -0.44 -33.75 -26.79
CA GLN A 352 -0.35 -34.38 -25.47
C GLN A 352 -1.65 -35.12 -25.12
N LEU A 353 -2.82 -34.53 -25.36
CA LEU A 353 -4.11 -35.20 -25.13
C LEU A 353 -4.28 -36.43 -26.03
N GLN A 354 -3.75 -36.41 -27.26
CA GLN A 354 -3.73 -37.57 -28.15
C GLN A 354 -2.89 -38.75 -27.62
N THR A 355 -1.99 -38.52 -26.67
CA THR A 355 -1.24 -39.62 -26.05
C THR A 355 -2.12 -40.47 -25.14
N ILE A 356 -3.28 -39.95 -24.71
CA ILE A 356 -4.25 -40.69 -23.90
C ILE A 356 -4.88 -41.79 -24.76
N PRO A 357 -4.77 -43.07 -24.35
CA PRO A 357 -5.43 -44.17 -25.04
C PRO A 357 -6.93 -43.91 -25.24
N GLY A 358 -7.40 -44.00 -26.49
CA GLY A 358 -8.81 -43.75 -26.84
C GLY A 358 -9.13 -42.32 -27.28
N VAL A 359 -8.18 -41.38 -27.13
CA VAL A 359 -8.31 -40.00 -27.60
C VAL A 359 -7.68 -39.84 -28.99
N GLY A 360 -8.51 -39.80 -30.02
CA GLY A 360 -8.08 -39.42 -31.38
C GLY A 360 -8.01 -37.90 -31.57
N GLU A 361 -7.48 -37.43 -32.70
CA GLU A 361 -7.33 -35.98 -33.00
C GLU A 361 -8.61 -35.17 -32.82
N ILE A 362 -9.75 -35.71 -33.27
CA ILE A 362 -11.06 -35.05 -33.14
C ILE A 362 -11.47 -34.92 -31.67
N ILE A 363 -11.26 -35.99 -30.87
CA ILE A 363 -11.60 -35.99 -29.45
C ILE A 363 -10.66 -35.06 -28.67
N ALA A 364 -9.36 -35.08 -28.96
CA ALA A 364 -8.39 -34.18 -28.34
C ALA A 364 -8.73 -32.70 -28.58
N ARG A 365 -9.19 -32.36 -29.78
CA ARG A 365 -9.62 -30.99 -30.10
C ARG A 365 -10.89 -30.60 -29.37
N ILE A 366 -11.86 -31.50 -29.28
CA ILE A 366 -13.09 -31.29 -28.51
C ILE A 366 -12.76 -31.08 -27.03
N LEU A 367 -11.87 -31.90 -26.46
CA LEU A 367 -11.42 -31.77 -25.08
C LEU A 367 -10.73 -30.41 -24.85
N TYR A 368 -9.85 -29.99 -25.76
CA TYR A 368 -9.21 -28.68 -25.69
C TYR A 368 -10.22 -27.52 -25.72
N ASP A 369 -11.22 -27.58 -26.61
CA ASP A 369 -12.25 -26.55 -26.75
C ASP A 369 -13.18 -26.48 -25.51
N GLU A 370 -13.38 -27.60 -24.80
CA GLU A 370 -14.10 -27.68 -23.52
C GLU A 370 -13.24 -27.30 -22.30
N GLY A 371 -11.97 -26.94 -22.51
CA GLY A 371 -11.09 -26.38 -21.48
C GLY A 371 -10.15 -27.37 -20.80
N PHE A 372 -10.00 -28.59 -21.32
CA PHE A 372 -8.99 -29.54 -20.85
C PHE A 372 -7.63 -29.24 -21.50
N TYR A 373 -6.67 -28.77 -20.70
CA TYR A 373 -5.37 -28.33 -21.20
C TYR A 373 -4.22 -29.27 -20.84
N SER A 374 -4.50 -30.31 -20.06
CA SER A 374 -3.51 -31.29 -19.59
C SER A 374 -4.14 -32.67 -19.37
N ILE A 375 -3.30 -33.69 -19.18
CA ILE A 375 -3.76 -35.06 -18.90
C ILE A 375 -4.36 -35.11 -17.48
N GLU A 376 -3.81 -34.29 -16.58
CA GLU A 376 -4.26 -34.08 -15.21
C GLU A 376 -5.71 -33.56 -15.18
N ASP A 377 -6.03 -32.53 -15.98
CA ASP A 377 -7.40 -31.99 -16.04
C ASP A 377 -8.41 -33.08 -16.45
N VAL A 378 -8.03 -33.95 -17.39
CA VAL A 378 -8.88 -35.06 -17.86
C VAL A 378 -9.02 -36.14 -16.78
N ALA A 379 -7.95 -36.43 -16.03
CA ALA A 379 -7.96 -37.44 -14.97
C ALA A 379 -8.79 -37.01 -13.75
N GLU A 380 -8.77 -35.71 -13.41
CA GLU A 380 -9.54 -35.14 -12.29
C GLU A 380 -11.03 -34.94 -12.61
N SER A 381 -11.41 -35.01 -13.89
CA SER A 381 -12.78 -34.81 -14.34
C SER A 381 -13.71 -35.98 -14.05
N ASP A 382 -15.00 -35.68 -13.91
CA ASP A 382 -16.04 -36.70 -13.83
C ASP A 382 -16.31 -37.32 -15.23
N ALA A 383 -16.30 -38.65 -15.30
CA ALA A 383 -16.59 -39.38 -16.53
C ALA A 383 -18.02 -39.13 -17.04
N GLU A 384 -18.97 -38.84 -16.14
CA GLU A 384 -20.32 -38.46 -16.56
C GLU A 384 -20.36 -37.09 -17.23
N GLU A 385 -19.58 -36.12 -16.72
CA GLU A 385 -19.50 -34.77 -17.28
C GLU A 385 -18.78 -34.78 -18.64
N LEU A 386 -17.67 -35.51 -18.73
CA LEU A 386 -16.95 -35.71 -19.99
C LEU A 386 -17.81 -36.49 -21.01
N GLY A 387 -18.68 -37.38 -20.55
CA GLY A 387 -19.63 -38.13 -21.38
C GLY A 387 -20.75 -37.29 -21.98
N ARG A 388 -21.09 -36.15 -21.37
CA ARG A 388 -22.07 -35.18 -21.89
C ARG A 388 -21.51 -34.35 -23.04
N ILE A 389 -20.19 -34.30 -23.19
CA ILE A 389 -19.53 -33.60 -24.29
C ILE A 389 -19.86 -34.29 -25.62
N CYS A 390 -20.26 -33.48 -26.59
CA CYS A 390 -20.69 -33.96 -27.90
C CYS A 390 -19.56 -34.72 -28.60
N GLY A 391 -19.78 -36.00 -28.92
CA GLY A 391 -18.84 -36.84 -29.67
C GLY A 391 -18.02 -37.85 -28.85
N ILE A 392 -18.09 -37.80 -27.51
CA ILE A 392 -17.39 -38.74 -26.62
C ILE A 392 -18.33 -39.87 -26.18
N GLY A 393 -19.42 -39.54 -25.48
CA GLY A 393 -20.36 -40.52 -24.92
C GLY A 393 -19.85 -41.19 -23.63
N THR A 394 -20.76 -41.59 -22.74
CA THR A 394 -20.47 -42.01 -21.36
C THR A 394 -19.44 -43.13 -21.25
N LYS A 395 -19.59 -44.18 -22.05
CA LYS A 395 -18.66 -45.32 -22.01
C LYS A 395 -17.24 -44.97 -22.44
N LYS A 396 -17.08 -44.14 -23.48
CA LYS A 396 -15.73 -43.71 -23.91
C LYS A 396 -15.13 -42.71 -22.92
N ALA A 397 -15.95 -41.89 -22.30
CA ALA A 397 -15.51 -40.96 -21.27
C ALA A 397 -14.93 -41.70 -20.06
N GLU A 398 -15.59 -42.76 -19.58
CA GLU A 398 -15.06 -43.64 -18.54
C GLU A 398 -13.70 -44.24 -18.93
N ASP A 399 -13.58 -44.74 -20.16
CA ASP A 399 -12.34 -45.32 -20.68
C ASP A 399 -11.21 -44.27 -20.77
N ILE A 400 -11.52 -43.04 -21.20
CA ILE A 400 -10.56 -41.94 -21.35
C ILE A 400 -10.06 -41.46 -19.98
N VAL A 401 -10.96 -41.21 -19.02
CA VAL A 401 -10.59 -40.78 -17.65
C VAL A 401 -9.75 -41.86 -16.97
N LYS A 402 -10.14 -43.13 -17.11
CA LYS A 402 -9.37 -44.26 -16.58
C LYS A 402 -7.96 -44.31 -17.20
N ALA A 403 -7.85 -44.16 -18.51
CA ALA A 403 -6.57 -44.17 -19.21
C ALA A 403 -5.68 -42.99 -18.79
N ALA A 404 -6.26 -41.79 -18.60
CA ALA A 404 -5.53 -40.62 -18.09
C ALA A 404 -4.99 -40.84 -16.67
N ARG A 405 -5.80 -41.41 -15.77
CA ARG A 405 -5.39 -41.78 -14.39
C ARG A 405 -4.26 -42.81 -14.38
N GLU A 406 -4.37 -43.84 -15.21
CA GLU A 406 -3.33 -44.86 -15.36
C GLU A 406 -2.00 -44.26 -15.85
N MET A 407 -2.04 -43.30 -16.77
CA MET A 407 -0.84 -42.59 -17.26
C MET A 407 -0.16 -41.72 -16.20
N LEU A 408 -0.93 -41.12 -15.29
CA LEU A 408 -0.42 -40.32 -14.18
C LEU A 408 0.04 -41.18 -13.00
N GLY A 409 -0.04 -42.51 -13.09
CA GLY A 409 0.26 -43.41 -11.99
C GLY A 409 -0.70 -43.27 -10.82
N MET A 410 -1.89 -42.72 -11.05
CA MET A 410 -2.98 -42.68 -10.07
C MET A 410 -3.57 -44.09 -10.01
N SER A 411 -3.17 -44.84 -8.99
CA SER A 411 -3.61 -46.21 -8.79
C SER A 411 -5.11 -46.23 -8.49
N SER A 412 -5.86 -47.14 -9.14
CA SER A 412 -7.25 -47.44 -8.72
C SER A 412 -7.36 -47.86 -7.24
N GLU A 413 -6.26 -48.26 -6.62
CA GLU A 413 -6.15 -48.59 -5.20
C GLU A 413 -6.18 -47.34 -4.29
N ASP A 414 -5.61 -46.21 -4.72
CA ASP A 414 -5.61 -44.96 -3.96
C ASP A 414 -7.00 -44.31 -3.97
N GLU A 415 -7.69 -44.30 -5.13
CA GLU A 415 -9.09 -43.87 -5.22
C GLU A 415 -10.03 -44.80 -4.43
N LYS A 416 -9.79 -46.12 -4.46
CA LYS A 416 -10.57 -47.06 -3.65
C LYS A 416 -10.36 -46.80 -2.16
N ALA A 417 -9.12 -46.56 -1.73
CA ALA A 417 -8.82 -46.20 -0.35
C ALA A 417 -9.46 -44.87 0.06
N GLU A 418 -9.46 -43.87 -0.83
CA GLU A 418 -10.05 -42.57 -0.56
C GLU A 418 -11.59 -42.60 -0.55
N ARG A 419 -12.22 -43.34 -1.48
CA ARG A 419 -13.67 -43.59 -1.47
C ARG A 419 -14.12 -44.33 -0.21
N ILE A 420 -13.34 -45.30 0.26
CA ILE A 420 -13.58 -46.00 1.53
C ILE A 420 -13.49 -45.01 2.70
N ARG A 421 -12.45 -44.15 2.74
CA ARG A 421 -12.30 -43.11 3.78
C ARG A 421 -13.38 -42.04 3.76
N ARG A 422 -13.96 -41.72 2.60
CA ARG A 422 -15.09 -40.78 2.47
C ARG A 422 -16.45 -41.45 2.74
N GLY A 423 -16.49 -42.79 2.80
CA GLY A 423 -17.69 -43.59 3.00
C GLY A 423 -18.62 -43.64 1.78
N ASP A 424 -18.11 -43.34 0.58
CA ASP A 424 -18.88 -43.27 -0.68
C ASP A 424 -19.17 -44.66 -1.29
N GLU A 425 -18.95 -45.72 -0.51
CA GLU A 425 -19.21 -47.09 -0.91
C GLU A 425 -20.71 -47.41 -0.74
N PRO A 426 -21.32 -48.20 -1.64
CA PRO A 426 -22.74 -48.56 -1.54
C PRO A 426 -23.08 -49.23 -0.21
N VAL A 427 -24.27 -48.94 0.33
CA VAL A 427 -24.72 -49.46 1.63
C VAL A 427 -24.72 -51.00 1.72
N GLU A 428 -24.88 -51.71 0.59
CA GLU A 428 -24.79 -53.18 0.51
C GLU A 428 -23.43 -53.73 0.93
N ARG A 429 -22.36 -52.92 0.84
CA ARG A 429 -21.01 -53.34 1.24
C ARG A 429 -20.79 -53.26 2.74
N LEU A 430 -21.74 -52.71 3.50
CA LEU A 430 -21.62 -52.62 4.95
C LEU A 430 -21.71 -54.03 5.58
N PRO A 431 -20.68 -54.48 6.34
CA PRO A 431 -20.64 -55.84 6.86
C PRO A 431 -21.79 -56.19 7.80
N GLY A 432 -22.38 -57.37 7.59
CA GLY A 432 -23.43 -57.92 8.44
C GLY A 432 -24.80 -57.27 8.28
N ILE A 433 -25.03 -56.58 7.15
CA ILE A 433 -26.36 -56.21 6.66
C ILE A 433 -26.85 -57.28 5.68
N SER A 434 -28.10 -57.72 5.80
CA SER A 434 -28.70 -58.61 4.81
C SER A 434 -29.13 -57.82 3.56
N PRO A 435 -29.18 -58.44 2.36
CA PRO A 435 -29.62 -57.78 1.14
C PRO A 435 -31.00 -57.09 1.28
N GLU A 436 -31.92 -57.71 2.02
CA GLU A 436 -33.27 -57.17 2.31
C GLU A 436 -33.25 -55.92 3.20
N VAL A 437 -32.27 -55.80 4.10
CA VAL A 437 -32.10 -54.60 4.92
C VAL A 437 -31.42 -53.50 4.08
N ALA A 438 -30.46 -53.85 3.22
CA ALA A 438 -29.81 -52.90 2.33
C ALA A 438 -30.79 -52.26 1.33
N GLU A 439 -31.71 -53.02 0.75
CA GLU A 439 -32.75 -52.47 -0.13
C GLU A 439 -33.68 -51.50 0.62
N ARG A 440 -34.13 -51.87 1.82
CA ARG A 440 -34.97 -50.97 2.64
C ARG A 440 -34.26 -49.68 3.04
N LEU A 441 -32.95 -49.73 3.29
CA LEU A 441 -32.15 -48.53 3.55
C LEU A 441 -32.07 -47.62 2.33
N LYS A 442 -31.93 -48.19 1.13
CA LYS A 442 -31.96 -47.40 -0.11
C LYS A 442 -33.30 -46.73 -0.36
N GLU A 443 -34.40 -47.44 -0.09
CA GLU A 443 -35.76 -46.90 -0.22
C GLU A 443 -35.99 -45.70 0.73
N GLU A 444 -35.39 -45.75 1.92
CA GLU A 444 -35.42 -44.64 2.90
C GLU A 444 -34.36 -43.55 2.63
N GLY A 445 -33.61 -43.63 1.53
CA GLY A 445 -32.69 -42.59 1.07
C GLY A 445 -31.22 -42.75 1.47
N PHE A 446 -30.85 -43.84 2.15
CA PHE A 446 -29.46 -44.14 2.50
C PHE A 446 -28.77 -44.92 1.37
N GLN A 447 -28.01 -44.22 0.53
CA GLN A 447 -27.41 -44.81 -0.67
C GLN A 447 -25.98 -45.33 -0.41
N CYS A 448 -25.25 -44.69 0.50
CA CYS A 448 -23.86 -45.03 0.81
C CYS A 448 -23.60 -45.26 2.31
N ILE A 449 -22.44 -45.85 2.63
CA ILE A 449 -22.02 -46.15 4.01
C ILE A 449 -21.89 -44.88 4.85
N ARG A 450 -21.50 -43.74 4.25
CA ARG A 450 -21.50 -42.44 4.94
C ARG A 450 -22.90 -42.03 5.40
N ASP A 451 -23.94 -42.26 4.60
CA ASP A 451 -25.30 -41.88 4.96
C ASP A 451 -25.74 -42.65 6.22
N VAL A 452 -25.39 -43.93 6.32
CA VAL A 452 -25.65 -44.76 7.51
C VAL A 452 -24.81 -44.30 8.71
N PHE A 453 -23.55 -43.88 8.49
CA PHE A 453 -22.69 -43.37 9.57
C PHE A 453 -23.20 -42.04 10.15
N GLN A 454 -23.79 -41.18 9.30
CA GLN A 454 -24.30 -39.86 9.71
C GLN A 454 -25.75 -39.90 10.20
N ALA A 455 -26.47 -41.01 9.99
CA ALA A 455 -27.85 -41.18 10.39
C ALA A 455 -28.02 -41.28 11.91
N ASP A 456 -29.16 -40.79 12.41
CA ASP A 456 -29.58 -41.09 13.77
C ASP A 456 -30.16 -42.52 13.87
N PRO A 457 -29.98 -43.25 14.99
CA PRO A 457 -30.57 -44.58 15.16
C PRO A 457 -32.09 -44.62 14.96
N ALA A 458 -32.78 -43.50 15.19
CA ALA A 458 -34.23 -43.38 14.98
C ALA A 458 -34.60 -43.32 13.49
N GLU A 459 -33.72 -42.82 12.62
CA GLU A 459 -33.95 -42.74 11.18
C GLU A 459 -33.78 -44.11 10.54
N LEU A 460 -32.75 -44.85 10.97
CA LEU A 460 -32.50 -46.22 10.49
C LEU A 460 -33.63 -47.19 10.90
N THR A 461 -34.32 -46.95 12.03
CA THR A 461 -35.47 -47.81 12.40
C THR A 461 -36.63 -47.77 11.41
N LYS A 462 -36.73 -46.72 10.56
CA LYS A 462 -37.73 -46.65 9.47
C LYS A 462 -37.51 -47.72 8.40
N ALA A 463 -36.26 -48.14 8.19
CA ALA A 463 -35.92 -49.27 7.34
C ALA A 463 -36.30 -50.63 7.97
N GLY A 464 -36.99 -50.65 9.12
CA GLY A 464 -37.50 -51.85 9.78
C GLY A 464 -36.42 -52.69 10.46
N VAL A 465 -35.39 -52.02 10.99
CA VAL A 465 -34.40 -52.59 11.92
C VAL A 465 -34.69 -52.11 13.35
N SER A 466 -34.31 -52.91 14.34
CA SER A 466 -34.42 -52.51 15.75
C SER A 466 -33.45 -51.39 16.11
N ARG A 467 -33.72 -50.69 17.21
CA ARG A 467 -32.86 -49.58 17.66
C ARG A 467 -31.45 -50.04 18.06
N GLU A 468 -31.32 -51.27 18.54
CA GLU A 468 -30.03 -51.89 18.85
C GLU A 468 -29.25 -52.20 17.57
N GLU A 469 -29.90 -52.80 16.57
CA GLU A 469 -29.31 -53.07 15.25
C GLU A 469 -28.89 -51.77 14.54
N ALA A 470 -29.72 -50.73 14.60
CA ALA A 470 -29.40 -49.42 14.04
C ALA A 470 -28.13 -48.80 14.65
N SER A 471 -27.97 -48.87 15.98
CA SER A 471 -26.77 -48.39 16.66
C SER A 471 -25.53 -49.22 16.28
N GLU A 472 -25.72 -50.52 16.07
CA GLU A 472 -24.64 -51.40 15.64
C GLU A 472 -24.22 -51.12 14.19
N MET A 473 -25.16 -50.82 13.30
CA MET A 473 -24.91 -50.45 11.91
C MET A 473 -24.10 -49.16 11.79
N ILE A 474 -24.42 -48.12 12.58
CA ILE A 474 -23.63 -46.88 12.64
C ILE A 474 -22.19 -47.16 13.09
N THR A 475 -22.03 -48.02 14.09
CA THR A 475 -20.71 -48.42 14.60
C THR A 475 -19.90 -49.19 13.57
N ARG A 476 -20.55 -50.09 12.82
CA ARG A 476 -19.93 -50.84 11.72
C ARG A 476 -19.58 -49.92 10.54
N ALA A 477 -20.42 -48.94 10.23
CA ALA A 477 -20.17 -47.96 9.18
C ALA A 477 -18.95 -47.10 9.52
N LYS A 478 -18.85 -46.66 10.77
CA LYS A 478 -17.67 -45.97 11.29
C LYS A 478 -16.40 -46.81 11.14
N ARG A 479 -16.44 -48.07 11.61
CA ARG A 479 -15.29 -48.99 11.51
C ARG A 479 -14.87 -49.23 10.06
N TYR A 480 -15.84 -49.35 9.15
CA TYR A 480 -15.58 -49.51 7.72
C TYR A 480 -14.84 -48.32 7.12
N ILE A 481 -15.22 -47.10 7.51
CA ILE A 481 -14.60 -45.85 7.06
C ILE A 481 -13.18 -45.70 7.63
N ASP A 482 -13.01 -46.03 8.92
CA ASP A 482 -11.74 -45.85 9.65
C ASP A 482 -10.69 -46.91 9.29
N GLU A 483 -11.08 -48.19 9.14
CA GLU A 483 -10.17 -49.33 9.02
C GLU A 483 -10.17 -49.97 7.62
N GLY A 484 -11.13 -49.62 6.76
CA GLY A 484 -11.39 -50.31 5.51
C GLY A 484 -11.96 -51.72 5.74
N TYR A 485 -12.33 -52.42 4.66
CA TYR A 485 -12.93 -53.76 4.75
C TYR A 485 -11.93 -54.77 5.36
N VAL A 486 -12.00 -55.00 6.68
CA VAL A 486 -11.31 -56.12 7.35
C VAL A 486 -12.26 -57.31 7.33
N SER A 487 -11.95 -58.30 6.49
CA SER A 487 -12.69 -59.55 6.30
C SER A 487 -12.88 -60.35 7.59
#